data_AF-A0AAT9UZD2-F1
#
_entry.id   AF-A0AAT9UZD2-F1
#
_cell.length_a   1.000
_cell.length_b   1.000
_cell.length_c   1.000
_cell.angle_alpha   90.00
_cell.angle_beta   90.00
_cell.angle_gamma   90.00
#
_symmetry.space_group_name_H-M   'P 1'
#
loop_
_entity.id
_entity.type
_entity.pdbx_description
1 polymer ?
#
loop_
_entity_poly.entity_id
_entity_poly.type
_entity_poly.pdbx_seq_one_letter_code
_entity_poly.pdbx_strand_id
1 'polypeptide(L)' 'MTGKPVVSEVKMSKAMRRITVGYVRRRHEERKTKIPRRYSLHPSLSLQGDWLAEAGFPTGAAVSIVVEFGQLIIRPCTE' A
#
# COMPACT_ATOMS: atom_id res chain seq x y z
N MET A 1 35.57 -17.64 -18.73
CA MET A 1 34.22 -17.82 -18.15
C MET A 1 33.84 -16.53 -17.44
N THR A 2 33.29 -15.55 -18.16
CA THR A 2 32.88 -14.27 -17.57
C THR A 2 31.36 -14.17 -17.65
N GLY A 3 30.70 -14.60 -16.57
CA GLY A 3 29.27 -14.40 -16.39
C GLY A 3 29.00 -12.92 -16.24
N LYS A 4 28.31 -12.32 -17.21
CA LYS A 4 27.73 -10.98 -17.05
C LYS A 4 26.59 -11.08 -16.04
N PRO A 5 26.47 -10.17 -15.05
CA PRO A 5 25.24 -10.07 -14.29
C PRO A 5 24.15 -9.57 -15.24
N VAL A 6 23.18 -10.42 -15.55
CA VAL A 6 21.91 -10.00 -16.16
C VAL A 6 21.16 -9.25 -15.07
N VAL A 7 21.42 -7.95 -14.98
CA VAL A 7 20.51 -7.05 -14.29
C VAL A 7 19.36 -6.83 -15.26
N SER A 8 18.30 -7.62 -15.10
CA SER A 8 17.03 -7.40 -15.78
C SER A 8 16.54 -6.01 -15.40
N GLU A 9 16.76 -5.06 -16.30
CA GLU A 9 16.29 -3.69 -16.20
C GLU A 9 14.76 -3.72 -16.30
N VAL A 10 14.10 -3.86 -15.15
CA VAL A 10 12.65 -3.72 -15.05
C VAL A 10 12.34 -2.28 -15.44
N LYS A 11 11.94 -2.10 -16.70
CA LYS A 11 11.46 -0.83 -17.25
C LYS A 11 10.17 -0.46 -16.52
N MET A 12 10.29 0.20 -15.37
CA MET A 12 9.12 0.68 -14.63
C MET A 12 8.36 1.65 -15.51
N SER A 13 7.18 1.23 -15.98
CA SER A 13 6.38 1.96 -16.97
C SER A 13 5.89 3.33 -16.46
N LYS A 14 5.93 3.58 -15.14
CA LYS A 14 5.75 4.89 -14.50
C LYS A 14 6.40 4.90 -13.12
N ALA A 15 7.52 5.61 -12.96
CA ALA A 15 8.22 5.73 -11.68
C ALA A 15 7.46 6.53 -10.60
N MET A 16 6.45 7.34 -10.99
CA MET A 16 5.68 8.17 -10.07
C MET A 16 4.18 8.10 -10.37
N ARG A 17 3.38 7.86 -9.33
CA ARG A 17 1.91 7.87 -9.38
C ARG A 17 1.39 8.91 -8.38
N ARG A 18 0.51 9.79 -8.83
CA ARG A 18 -0.20 10.75 -7.95
C ARG A 18 -1.54 10.13 -7.56
N ILE A 19 -1.76 10.01 -6.26
CA ILE A 19 -3.00 9.51 -5.67
C ILE A 19 -3.49 10.50 -4.61
N THR A 20 -4.80 10.56 -4.42
CA THR A 20 -5.41 11.41 -3.40
C THR A 20 -5.69 10.59 -2.16
N VAL A 21 -5.38 11.13 -0.98
CA VAL A 21 -5.78 10.54 0.30
C VAL A 21 -7.30 10.57 0.39
N GLY A 22 -7.90 9.39 0.42
CA GLY A 22 -9.32 9.21 0.68
C GLY A 22 -9.59 9.06 2.17
N TYR A 23 -10.77 8.54 2.50
CA TYR A 23 -11.11 8.19 3.86
C TYR A 23 -11.94 6.91 3.93
N VAL A 24 -11.80 6.18 5.03
CA VAL A 24 -12.67 5.06 5.41
C VAL A 24 -13.59 5.50 6.54
N ARG A 25 -14.89 5.21 6.39
CA ARG A 25 -15.90 5.47 7.42
C ARG A 25 -16.04 4.24 8.30
N ARG A 26 -15.77 4.38 9.59
CA ARG A 26 -16.04 3.34 10.58
C ARG A 26 -17.34 3.67 11.30
N ARG A 27 -18.32 2.77 11.20
CA ARG A 27 -19.59 2.87 11.93
C ARG A 27 -19.39 2.32 13.34
N HIS A 28 -19.73 3.13 14.34
CA HIS A 28 -19.77 2.71 15.73
C HIS A 28 -21.21 2.41 16.10
N GLU A 29 -21.51 1.13 16.27
CA GLU A 29 -22.81 0.65 16.70
C GLU A 29 -22.73 0.20 18.15
N GLU A 30 -23.80 0.46 18.90
CA GLU A 30 -23.94 -0.13 20.21
C GLU A 30 -24.20 -1.64 20.07
N ARG A 31 -23.35 -2.46 20.71
CA ARG A 31 -23.34 -3.93 20.54
C ARG A 31 -24.70 -4.57 20.81
N LYS A 32 -25.47 -4.01 21.76
CA LYS A 32 -26.77 -4.53 22.19
C LYS A 32 -27.93 -4.13 21.27
N THR A 33 -27.94 -2.89 20.80
CA THR A 33 -29.10 -2.31 20.09
C THR A 33 -28.88 -2.20 18.58
N LYS A 34 -27.63 -2.36 18.10
CA LYS A 34 -27.20 -2.16 16.70
C LYS A 34 -27.50 -0.76 16.16
N ILE A 35 -27.85 0.18 17.03
CA ILE A 35 -28.12 1.57 16.67
C ILE A 35 -26.77 2.27 16.40
N PRO A 36 -26.63 2.98 15.27
CA PRO A 36 -25.42 3.77 15.01
C PRO A 36 -25.35 4.94 15.99
N ARG A 37 -24.28 5.00 16.78
CA ARG A 37 -24.02 6.13 17.68
C ARG A 37 -23.23 7.23 17.00
N ARG A 38 -22.23 6.86 16.19
CA ARG A 38 -21.38 7.81 15.47
C ARG A 38 -20.65 7.15 14.31
N TYR A 39 -20.12 7.99 13.43
CA TYR A 39 -19.18 7.60 12.39
C TYR A 39 -17.83 8.24 12.67
N SER A 40 -16.76 7.48 12.50
CA SER A 40 -15.40 7.99 12.51
C SER A 40 -14.83 7.96 11.10
N LEU A 41 -14.07 8.99 10.73
CA LEU A 41 -13.36 9.09 9.46
C LEU A 41 -11.88 8.84 9.71
N HIS A 42 -11.30 7.93 8.94
CA HIS A 42 -9.87 7.63 9.00
C HIS A 42 -9.25 7.88 7.63
N PRO A 43 -8.10 8.58 7.54
CA PRO A 43 -7.42 8.78 6.26
C PRO A 43 -6.99 7.44 5.69
N SER A 44 -7.08 7.29 4.37
CA SER A 44 -6.73 6.04 3.68
C SER A 44 -6.07 6.30 2.34
N LEU A 45 -5.05 5.50 2.02
CA LEU A 45 -4.43 5.44 0.71
C LEU A 45 -4.74 4.09 0.07
N SER A 46 -5.17 4.11 -1.19
CA SER A 46 -5.43 2.91 -1.98
C SER A 46 -4.37 2.79 -3.07
N LEU A 47 -3.51 1.77 -2.94
CA LEU A 47 -2.53 1.40 -3.96
C LEU A 47 -3.08 0.16 -4.69
N GLN A 48 -3.41 0.29 -5.97
CA GLN A 48 -4.06 -0.77 -6.74
C GLN A 48 -3.51 -0.81 -8.17
N GLY A 49 -3.49 -2.02 -8.75
CA GLY A 49 -3.15 -2.28 -10.15
C GLY A 49 -1.88 -3.13 -10.32
N ASP A 50 -1.71 -3.66 -11.53
CA ASP A 50 -0.64 -4.61 -11.88
C ASP A 50 0.77 -4.03 -11.71
N TRP A 51 0.89 -2.70 -11.75
CA TRP A 51 2.16 -2.00 -11.51
C TRP A 51 2.75 -2.26 -10.12
N LEU A 52 1.94 -2.64 -9.12
CA LEU A 52 2.47 -3.04 -7.81
C LEU A 52 3.27 -4.35 -7.91
N ALA A 53 2.77 -5.32 -8.68
CA ALA A 53 3.49 -6.56 -8.93
C ALA A 53 4.80 -6.29 -9.71
N GLU A 54 4.75 -5.42 -10.72
CA GLU A 54 5.94 -4.96 -11.45
C GLU A 54 6.96 -4.27 -10.53
N ALA A 55 6.50 -3.57 -9.49
CA ALA A 55 7.33 -2.91 -8.48
C ALA A 55 7.84 -3.85 -7.36
N GLY A 56 7.58 -5.16 -7.47
CA GLY A 56 8.01 -6.15 -6.47
C GLY A 56 7.05 -6.38 -5.31
N PHE A 57 5.80 -5.92 -5.43
CA PHE A 57 4.72 -6.14 -4.46
C PHE A 57 3.61 -7.00 -5.05
N PRO A 58 3.85 -8.31 -5.29
CA PRO A 58 2.82 -9.20 -5.81
C PRO A 58 1.70 -9.43 -4.79
N THR A 59 0.55 -9.90 -5.26
CA THR A 59 -0.58 -10.26 -4.39
C THR A 59 -0.16 -11.30 -3.36
N GLY A 60 -0.49 -11.05 -2.08
CA GLY A 60 -0.11 -11.93 -0.97
C GLY A 60 1.28 -11.67 -0.39
N ALA A 61 2.08 -10.75 -0.96
CA ALA A 61 3.35 -10.36 -0.36
C ALA A 61 3.14 -9.63 0.97
N ALA A 62 3.93 -10.00 1.98
CA ALA A 62 4.03 -9.24 3.21
C ALA A 62 4.82 -7.94 2.95
N VAL A 63 4.36 -6.83 3.56
CA VAL A 63 4.99 -5.52 3.40
C VAL A 63 5.18 -4.86 4.76
N SER A 64 6.27 -4.11 4.89
CA SER A 64 6.53 -3.22 6.01
C SER A 64 6.35 -1.78 5.58
N ILE A 65 5.85 -0.94 6.49
CA ILE A 65 5.67 0.50 6.28
C ILE A 65 6.52 1.20 7.31
N VAL A 66 7.53 1.93 6.84
CA VAL A 66 8.30 2.85 7.68
C VAL A 66 7.63 4.21 7.62
N VAL A 67 7.39 4.79 8.79
CA VAL A 67 6.73 6.08 8.94
C VAL A 67 7.77 7.11 9.35
N GLU A 68 7.95 8.12 8.51
CA GLU A 68 8.82 9.27 8.75
C GLU A 68 7.99 10.56 8.66
N PHE A 69 8.56 11.70 9.08
CA PHE A 69 7.85 12.97 9.05
C PHE A 69 7.51 13.35 7.60
N GLY A 70 6.22 13.31 7.25
CA GLY A 70 5.72 13.63 5.91
C GLY A 70 5.93 12.53 4.85
N GLN A 71 6.45 11.36 5.23
CA GLN A 71 6.79 10.29 4.29
C GLN A 71 6.39 8.91 4.79
N LEU A 72 5.91 8.08 3.87
CA LEU A 72 5.67 6.66 4.07
C LEU A 72 6.53 5.87 3.08
N ILE A 73 7.40 5.00 3.60
CA ILE A 73 8.25 4.13 2.78
C ILE A 73 7.71 2.71 2.90
N ILE A 74 7.30 2.14 1.77
CA ILE A 74 6.78 0.76 1.70
C ILE A 74 7.91 -0.14 1.24
N ARG A 75 8.18 -1.22 1.98
CA ARG A 75 9.21 -2.21 1.65
C ARG A 75 8.61 -3.61 1.68
N PRO A 76 9.00 -4.51 0.76
CA PRO A 76 8.63 -5.92 0.91
C PRO A 76 9.27 -6.48 2.19
N CYS A 77 8.51 -7.29 2.93
CA CYS A 77 9.08 -8.10 4.00
C CYS A 77 9.80 -9.27 3.34
N THR A 78 11.11 -9.14 3.17
CA THR A 78 11.96 -10.28 2.83
C THR A 78 12.17 -11.09 4.11
N GLU A 79 11.73 -12.35 4.14
CA GLU A 79 12.21 -13.32 5.14
C GLU A 79 13.69 -13.66 4.93
#